data_AF-A0A9C8K9V9-F1
#
_entry.id   AF-A0A9C8K9V9-F1
#
_cell.length_a   1.000
_cell.length_b   1.000
_cell.length_c   1.000
_cell.angle_alpha   90.00
_cell.angle_beta   90.00
_cell.angle_gamma   90.00
#
_symmetry.space_group_name_H-M   'P 1'
#
loop_
_entity.id
_entity.type
_entity.pdbx_description
1 polymer ?
#
loop_
_entity_poly.entity_id
_entity_poly.type
_entity_poly.pdbx_seq_one_letter_code
_entity_poly.pdbx_strand_id
1 'polypeptide(L)'
;MDEQAKQAKGAFIVSLKRNNKQIRDDRATAIGEDTELLYKRQMEDLGVNLKRMHREQENMLDLSPHDTHSLILASDFDSADYVSKDIALGVKIRNEEIRLEIAKSRYRHLFAGGE
;
A
#
# COMPACT_ATOMS: atom_id res chain seq x y z
N MET A 1 -33.45 -1.81 11.93
CA MET A 1 -32.50 -2.37 10.95
C MET A 1 -31.48 -1.28 10.67
N ASP A 2 -30.24 -1.24 11.16
CA ASP A 2 -29.52 -2.07 12.12
C ASP A 2 -28.50 -1.17 12.81
N GLU A 3 -28.73 -0.88 14.10
CA GLU A 3 -27.81 -0.13 14.95
C GLU A 3 -26.63 -1.01 15.43
N GLN A 4 -26.68 -2.30 15.11
CA GLN A 4 -25.66 -3.30 15.44
C GLN A 4 -24.38 -3.20 14.58
N ALA A 5 -24.40 -2.46 13.46
CA ALA A 5 -23.21 -2.22 12.64
C ALA A 5 -22.21 -1.23 13.26
N LYS A 6 -22.59 -0.47 14.31
CA LYS A 6 -21.75 0.61 14.89
C LYS A 6 -20.74 0.15 15.94
N GLN A 7 -20.68 -1.14 16.30
CA GLN A 7 -19.93 -1.59 17.49
C GLN A 7 -19.01 -2.79 17.31
N ALA A 8 -18.63 -3.17 16.09
CA ALA A 8 -17.44 -3.99 15.91
C ALA A 8 -16.18 -3.09 16.07
N LYS A 9 -15.96 -2.54 17.28
CA LYS A 9 -14.78 -1.72 17.58
C LYS A 9 -13.55 -2.59 17.39
N GLY A 10 -12.74 -2.29 16.38
CA GLY A 10 -11.48 -2.99 16.11
C GLY A 10 -10.53 -2.97 17.32
N ALA A 11 -9.54 -3.87 17.31
CA ALA A 11 -8.68 -4.14 18.47
C ALA A 11 -7.95 -2.90 19.01
N PHE A 12 -7.76 -1.87 18.17
CA PHE A 12 -7.05 -0.65 18.54
C PHE A 12 -7.73 0.15 19.65
N ILE A 13 -9.00 0.57 19.44
CA ILE A 13 -9.72 1.39 20.44
C ILE A 13 -9.94 0.60 21.73
N VAL A 14 -10.24 -0.70 21.63
CA VAL A 14 -10.41 -1.59 22.79
C VAL A 14 -9.14 -1.64 23.63
N SER A 15 -7.98 -1.86 22.99
CA SER A 15 -6.68 -1.87 23.67
C SER A 15 -6.34 -0.51 24.30
N LEU A 16 -6.60 0.58 23.57
CA LEU A 16 -6.31 1.93 24.03
C LEU A 16 -7.09 2.29 25.31
N LYS A 17 -8.40 1.99 25.34
CA LYS A 17 -9.24 2.21 26.52
C LYS A 17 -8.88 1.28 27.69
N ARG A 18 -8.53 0.03 27.41
CA ARG A 18 -8.18 -0.96 28.45
C ARG A 18 -6.86 -0.62 29.15
N ASN A 19 -5.85 -0.22 28.40
CA ASN A 19 -4.51 0.01 28.93
C ASN A 19 -4.37 1.40 29.57
N ASN A 20 -5.23 2.36 29.21
CA ASN A 20 -5.12 3.74 29.63
C ASN A 20 -6.37 4.20 30.39
N LYS A 21 -6.50 3.76 31.65
CA LYS A 21 -7.63 4.11 32.55
C LYS A 21 -7.84 5.62 32.75
N GLN A 22 -6.87 6.45 32.37
CA GLN A 22 -6.93 7.92 32.44
C GLN A 22 -7.32 8.60 31.12
N ILE A 23 -7.35 7.88 30.00
CA ILE A 23 -7.80 8.45 28.73
C ILE A 23 -9.33 8.51 28.74
N ARG A 24 -9.85 9.74 28.64
CA ARG A 24 -11.27 9.99 28.41
C ARG A 24 -11.71 9.38 27.08
N ASP A 25 -12.95 8.90 27.06
CA ASP A 25 -13.57 8.25 25.91
C ASP A 25 -13.50 9.09 24.63
N ASP A 26 -13.77 10.39 24.71
CA ASP A 26 -13.69 11.32 23.58
C ASP A 26 -12.29 11.35 22.96
N ARG A 27 -11.25 11.30 23.80
CA ARG A 27 -9.85 11.33 23.37
C ARG A 27 -9.42 10.00 22.74
N ALA A 28 -9.88 8.87 23.28
CA ALA A 28 -9.63 7.56 22.69
C ALA A 28 -10.26 7.45 21.28
N THR A 29 -11.46 7.99 21.11
CA THR A 29 -12.15 8.03 19.82
C THR A 29 -11.38 8.89 18.81
N ALA A 30 -11.01 10.11 19.17
CA ALA A 30 -10.24 11.01 18.30
C ALA A 30 -8.92 10.37 17.83
N ILE A 31 -8.16 9.77 18.76
CA ILE A 31 -6.91 9.06 18.41
C ILE A 31 -7.19 7.89 17.47
N GLY A 32 -8.27 7.14 17.70
CA GLY A 32 -8.68 6.03 16.85
C GLY A 32 -8.99 6.45 15.42
N GLU A 33 -9.80 7.48 15.26
CA GLU A 33 -10.19 8.04 13.95
C GLU A 33 -8.99 8.60 13.19
N ASP A 34 -8.14 9.39 13.85
CA ASP A 34 -6.91 9.94 13.25
C ASP A 34 -5.98 8.82 12.79
N THR A 35 -5.79 7.80 13.64
CA THR A 35 -4.91 6.68 13.31
C THR A 35 -5.47 5.86 12.14
N GLU A 36 -6.78 5.60 12.12
CA GLU A 36 -7.44 4.88 11.03
C GLU A 36 -7.30 5.64 9.70
N LEU A 37 -7.46 6.95 9.71
CA LEU A 37 -7.32 7.80 8.53
C LEU A 37 -5.89 7.76 7.96
N LEU A 38 -4.88 7.88 8.82
CA LEU A 38 -3.48 7.75 8.41
C LEU A 38 -3.19 6.36 7.86
N TYR A 39 -3.78 5.32 8.43
CA TYR A 39 -3.63 3.95 7.94
C TYR A 39 -4.19 3.77 6.52
N LYS A 40 -5.39 4.31 6.27
CA LYS A 40 -6.01 4.30 4.93
C LYS A 40 -5.14 5.02 3.90
N ARG A 41 -4.66 6.23 4.24
CA ARG A 41 -3.76 7.01 3.38
C ARG A 41 -2.50 6.25 3.01
N GLN A 42 -1.83 5.65 4.00
CA GLN A 42 -0.62 4.85 3.75
C GLN A 42 -0.89 3.65 2.84
N MET A 43 -2.01 2.94 3.01
CA MET A 43 -2.38 1.86 2.09
C MET A 43 -2.64 2.35 0.66
N GLU A 44 -3.24 3.53 0.51
CA GLU A 44 -3.47 4.16 -0.79
C GLU A 44 -2.15 4.55 -1.47
N ASP A 45 -1.24 5.20 -0.74
CA ASP A 45 0.09 5.58 -1.22
C ASP A 45 0.89 4.36 -1.72
N LEU A 46 0.90 3.26 -0.93
CA LEU A 46 1.51 1.99 -1.32
C LEU A 46 0.88 1.44 -2.62
N GLY A 47 -0.46 1.52 -2.74
CA GLY A 47 -1.18 1.10 -3.93
C GLY A 47 -0.86 1.93 -5.18
N VAL A 48 -0.70 3.25 -5.02
CA VAL A 48 -0.29 4.15 -6.11
C VAL A 48 1.14 3.85 -6.54
N ASN A 49 2.06 3.65 -5.59
CA ASN A 49 3.45 3.29 -5.88
C ASN A 49 3.56 1.99 -6.65
N LEU A 50 2.82 0.95 -6.25
CA LEU A 50 2.75 -0.33 -6.97
C LEU A 50 2.31 -0.13 -8.42
N LYS A 51 1.21 0.59 -8.65
CA LYS A 51 0.73 0.87 -10.02
C LYS A 51 1.77 1.61 -10.84
N ARG A 52 2.49 2.57 -10.24
CA ARG A 52 3.56 3.30 -10.93
C ARG A 52 4.72 2.38 -11.30
N MET A 53 5.15 1.50 -10.39
CA MET A 53 6.24 0.54 -10.67
C MET A 53 5.86 -0.49 -11.73
N HIS A 54 4.61 -0.98 -11.74
CA HIS A 54 4.14 -1.86 -12.83
C HIS A 54 4.17 -1.16 -14.19
N ARG A 55 3.71 0.10 -14.26
CA ARG A 55 3.80 0.90 -15.49
C ARG A 55 5.25 1.15 -15.91
N GLU A 56 6.14 1.41 -14.95
CA GLU A 56 7.57 1.54 -15.23
C GLU A 56 8.12 0.25 -15.85
N GLN A 57 7.75 -0.92 -15.31
CA GLN A 57 8.13 -2.22 -15.85
C GLN A 57 7.58 -2.46 -17.27
N GLU A 58 6.31 -2.10 -17.51
CA GLU A 58 5.70 -2.17 -18.85
C GLU A 58 6.37 -1.21 -19.83
N ASN A 59 6.68 0.01 -19.40
CA ASN A 59 7.35 1.02 -20.22
C ASN A 59 8.80 0.65 -20.55
N MET A 60 9.46 -0.20 -19.77
CA MET A 60 10.78 -0.72 -20.12
C MET A 60 10.77 -1.57 -21.39
N LEU A 61 9.60 -2.04 -21.84
CA LEU A 61 9.43 -2.73 -23.11
C LEU A 61 9.26 -1.76 -24.30
N ASP A 62 9.12 -0.46 -24.04
CA ASP A 62 9.04 0.55 -25.08
C ASP A 62 10.44 0.87 -25.62
N LEU A 63 10.69 0.47 -26.86
CA LEU A 63 11.95 0.66 -27.56
C LEU A 63 12.01 2.00 -28.33
N SER A 64 11.13 2.95 -28.02
CA SER A 64 11.10 4.28 -28.64
C SER A 64 11.48 5.40 -27.66
N PRO A 65 12.78 5.57 -27.32
CA PRO A 65 13.22 6.47 -26.25
C PRO A 65 12.99 7.97 -26.50
N HIS A 66 12.83 8.42 -27.76
CA HIS A 66 12.77 9.84 -28.09
C HIS A 66 11.58 10.24 -28.97
N ASP A 67 11.15 9.40 -29.91
CA ASP A 67 9.95 9.61 -30.71
C ASP A 67 9.49 8.32 -31.42
N THR A 68 8.30 8.31 -32.03
CA THR A 68 7.74 7.14 -32.77
C THR A 68 8.68 6.63 -33.89
N HIS A 69 9.63 7.48 -34.33
CA HIS A 69 10.62 7.18 -35.36
C HIS A 69 12.00 6.77 -34.81
N SER A 70 12.23 6.80 -33.50
CA SER A 70 13.52 6.47 -32.87
C SER A 70 13.53 5.04 -32.33
N LEU A 71 13.17 4.05 -33.16
CA LEU A 71 13.22 2.65 -32.74
C LEU A 71 14.68 2.25 -32.45
N ILE A 72 14.94 1.76 -31.24
CA ILE A 72 16.20 1.09 -30.93
C ILE A 72 16.33 -0.13 -31.84
N LEU A 73 17.42 -0.19 -32.62
CA LEU A 73 17.73 -1.37 -33.41
C LEU A 73 17.98 -2.54 -32.46
N ALA A 74 17.56 -3.75 -32.84
CA ALA A 74 17.77 -4.94 -32.01
C ALA A 74 19.26 -5.17 -31.66
N SER A 75 20.18 -4.71 -32.51
CA SER A 75 21.63 -4.75 -32.26
C SER A 75 22.10 -3.84 -31.14
N ASP A 76 21.36 -2.77 -30.86
CA ASP A 76 21.73 -1.71 -29.92
C ASP A 76 21.00 -1.88 -28.58
N PHE A 77 20.13 -2.89 -28.48
CA PHE A 77 19.42 -3.23 -27.25
C PHE A 77 20.33 -3.98 -26.28
N ASP A 78 20.63 -3.36 -25.15
CA ASP A 78 21.36 -4.00 -24.05
C ASP A 78 20.44 -4.93 -23.26
N SER A 79 20.44 -6.21 -23.66
CA SER A 79 19.65 -7.24 -23.00
C SER A 79 20.07 -7.49 -21.56
N ALA A 80 21.36 -7.32 -21.24
CA ALA A 80 21.87 -7.58 -19.90
C ALA A 80 21.43 -6.48 -18.92
N ASP A 81 21.50 -5.21 -19.35
CA ASP A 81 21.00 -4.07 -18.57
C ASP A 81 19.48 -4.15 -18.37
N TYR A 82 18.73 -4.48 -19.42
CA TYR A 82 17.27 -4.69 -19.31
C TYR A 82 16.91 -5.74 -18.26
N VAL A 83 17.49 -6.95 -18.35
CA VAL A 83 17.21 -8.04 -17.39
C VAL A 83 17.57 -7.63 -15.96
N SER A 84 18.70 -6.94 -15.78
CA SER A 84 19.13 -6.46 -14.47
C SER A 84 18.11 -5.47 -13.86
N LYS A 85 17.66 -4.50 -14.64
CA LYS A 85 16.67 -3.50 -14.22
C LYS A 85 15.30 -4.12 -13.95
N ASP A 86 14.86 -5.05 -14.80
CA ASP A 86 13.55 -5.71 -14.67
C ASP A 86 13.50 -6.54 -13.39
N ILE A 87 14.52 -7.36 -13.12
CA ILE A 87 14.62 -8.15 -11.89
C ILE A 87 14.66 -7.22 -10.66
N ALA A 88 15.46 -6.16 -10.71
CA ALA A 88 15.57 -5.20 -9.61
C ALA A 88 14.24 -4.51 -9.32
N LEU A 89 13.48 -4.12 -10.36
CA LEU A 89 12.16 -3.53 -10.22
C LEU A 89 11.14 -4.54 -9.72
N GLY A 90 11.19 -5.79 -10.20
CA GLY A 90 10.35 -6.89 -9.72
C GLY A 90 10.51 -7.17 -8.22
N VAL A 91 11.74 -7.13 -7.70
CA VAL A 91 11.99 -7.25 -6.25
C VAL A 91 11.36 -6.09 -5.48
N LYS A 92 11.45 -4.85 -5.99
CA LYS A 92 10.83 -3.68 -5.35
C LYS A 92 9.31 -3.78 -5.35
N ILE A 93 8.71 -4.18 -6.47
CA ILE A 93 7.27 -4.44 -6.59
C ILE A 93 6.86 -5.47 -5.53
N ARG A 94 7.55 -6.61 -5.46
CA ARG A 94 7.21 -7.66 -4.50
C ARG A 94 7.28 -7.19 -3.05
N ASN A 95 8.31 -6.41 -2.72
CA ASN A 95 8.43 -5.84 -1.37
C ASN A 95 7.28 -4.87 -1.05
N GLU A 96 6.88 -4.04 -2.00
CA GLU A 96 5.77 -3.09 -1.82
C GLU A 96 4.41 -3.81 -1.73
N GLU A 97 4.21 -4.90 -2.49
CA GLU A 97 3.04 -5.79 -2.36
C GLU A 97 2.95 -6.37 -0.95
N ILE A 98 4.05 -6.93 -0.44
CA ILE A 98 4.12 -7.49 0.92
C ILE A 98 3.79 -6.41 1.95
N ARG A 99 4.33 -5.20 1.79
CA ARG A 99 4.01 -4.06 2.69
C ARG A 99 2.53 -3.73 2.67
N LEU A 100 1.92 -3.68 1.48
CA LEU A 100 0.49 -3.40 1.32
C LEU A 100 -0.38 -4.52 1.92
N GLU A 101 -0.01 -5.79 1.75
CA GLU A 101 -0.71 -6.94 2.33
C GLU A 101 -0.66 -6.92 3.85
N ILE A 102 0.53 -6.69 4.43
CA ILE A 102 0.71 -6.53 5.87
C ILE A 102 -0.15 -5.38 6.38
N ALA A 103 -0.12 -4.24 5.71
CA ALA A 103 -0.92 -3.07 6.07
C ALA A 103 -2.42 -3.41 6.05
N LYS A 104 -2.93 -3.98 4.96
CA LYS A 104 -4.34 -4.40 4.85
C LYS A 104 -4.75 -5.38 5.96
N SER A 105 -3.91 -6.37 6.25
CA SER A 105 -4.18 -7.35 7.31
C SER A 105 -4.26 -6.70 8.68
N ARG A 106 -3.28 -5.85 9.01
CA ARG A 106 -3.23 -5.11 10.28
C ARG A 106 -4.38 -4.12 10.39
N TYR A 107 -4.73 -3.41 9.31
CA TYR A 107 -5.88 -2.52 9.27
C TYR A 107 -7.18 -3.25 9.63
N ARG A 108 -7.45 -4.41 9.01
CA ARG A 108 -8.64 -5.22 9.30
C ARG A 108 -8.72 -5.57 10.78
N HIS A 109 -7.63 -6.08 11.34
CA HIS A 109 -7.57 -6.44 12.76
C HIS A 109 -7.76 -5.23 13.69
N LEU A 110 -7.16 -4.09 13.35
CA LEU A 110 -7.15 -2.90 14.21
C LEU A 110 -8.44 -2.10 14.17
N PHE A 111 -9.13 -2.04 13.01
CA PHE A 111 -10.22 -1.09 12.78
C PHE A 111 -11.51 -1.70 12.21
N ALA A 112 -11.44 -2.77 11.41
CA ALA A 112 -12.64 -3.29 10.73
C ALA A 112 -13.56 -4.13 11.62
N GLY A 113 -13.12 -4.48 12.84
CA GLY A 113 -13.82 -5.41 13.71
C GLY A 113 -13.71 -6.82 13.13
N GLY A 114 -13.02 -7.73 13.82
CA GLY A 114 -12.82 -9.07 13.30
C GLY A 114 -14.16 -9.80 13.13
N GLU A 115 -14.39 -10.36 11.94
CA GLU A 115 -15.09 -11.63 11.80
C GLU A 115 -14.08 -12.77 11.96
#